data_AF-A0A7V9Z6G0-F1
#
_entry.id   AF-A0A7V9Z6G0-F1
#
_cell.length_a   1.000
_cell.length_b   1.000
_cell.length_c   1.000
_cell.angle_alpha   90.00
_cell.angle_beta   90.00
_cell.angle_gamma   90.00
#
_symmetry.space_group_name_H-M   'P 1'
#
loop_
_entity.id
_entity.type
_entity.pdbx_description
1 polymer ?
#
loop_
_entity_poly.entity_id
_entity_poly.type
_entity_poly.pdbx_seq_one_letter_code
_entity_poly.pdbx_strand_id
1 'polypeptide(L)' 'MKQAAIIFWIIMIIATFYLNLLGLMNLISLVITMPLLFASIFGLLFTWNNRNRFKGFHQKRM' A
#
# COMPACT_ATOMS: atom_id res chain seq x y z
N MET A 1 -13.86 7.93 4.27
CA MET A 1 -13.35 6.70 3.62
C MET A 1 -11.84 6.70 3.37
N LYS A 2 -11.22 7.77 2.85
CA LYS A 2 -9.75 7.80 2.60
C LYS A 2 -8.88 7.61 3.85
N GLN A 3 -9.26 8.17 5.01
CA GLN A 3 -8.49 8.00 6.25
C GLN A 3 -8.49 6.55 6.74
N ALA A 4 -9.63 5.85 6.66
CA ALA A 4 -9.72 4.43 6.99
C ALA A 4 -8.83 3.56 6.07
N ALA A 5 -8.77 3.88 4.77
CA ALA A 5 -7.87 3.21 3.83
C ALA A 5 -6.39 3.44 4.19
N ILE A 6 -6.01 4.66 4.57
CA ILE A 6 -4.64 4.98 5.00
C ILE A 6 -4.28 4.21 6.29
N ILE A 7 -5.18 4.18 7.28
CA ILE A 7 -4.98 3.42 8.53
C ILE A 7 -4.82 1.92 8.23
N PHE A 8 -5.65 1.37 7.35
CA PHE A 8 -5.54 -0.03 6.92
C PHE A 8 -4.17 -0.34 6.31
N TRP A 9 -3.68 0.49 5.38
CA TRP A 9 -2.36 0.31 4.78
C TRP A 9 -1.22 0.44 5.80
N ILE A 10 -1.32 1.36 6.76
CA ILE A 10 -0.33 1.49 7.83
C ILE A 10 -0.26 0.20 8.66
N ILE A 11 -1.40 -0.33 9.08
CA ILE A 11 -1.45 -1.61 9.82
C ILE A 11 -0.85 -2.74 8.98
N MET A 12 -1.16 -2.78 7.68
CA MET A 12 -0.63 -3.79 6.77
C MET A 12 0.89 -3.69 6.58
N ILE A 13 1.44 -2.48 6.51
CA ILE A 13 2.90 -2.23 6.45
C ILE A 13 3.57 -2.74 7.71
N ILE A 14 2.99 -2.44 8.89
CA ILE A 14 3.54 -2.90 10.17
C ILE A 14 3.55 -4.45 10.22
N ALA A 15 2.44 -5.09 9.85
CA ALA A 15 2.35 -6.56 9.84
C ALA A 15 3.34 -7.21 8.84
N THR A 16 3.43 -6.66 7.63
CA THR A 16 4.34 -7.18 6.59
C THR A 16 5.80 -6.90 6.92
N PHE A 17 6.10 -5.82 7.65
CA PHE A 17 7.44 -5.54 8.18
C PHE A 17 7.92 -6.61 9.17
N TYR A 18 7.06 -7.02 10.12
CA TYR A 18 7.38 -8.13 11.01
C TYR A 18 7.56 -9.46 10.26
N LEU A 19 6.70 -9.75 9.28
CA LEU A 19 6.87 -10.91 8.40
C LEU A 19 8.19 -10.86 7.61
N ASN A 20 8.62 -9.68 7.19
CA ASN A 20 9.88 -9.52 6.49
C ASN A 20 11.09 -9.73 7.41
N LEU A 21 11.03 -9.26 8.66
CA LEU A 21 12.01 -9.63 9.69
C LEU A 21 12.11 -11.15 9.88
N LEU A 22 10.98 -11.86 9.94
CA LEU A 22 10.96 -13.33 10.02
C LEU A 22 11.57 -13.97 8.77
N GLY A 23 11.34 -13.38 7.60
CA GLY A 23 11.99 -13.80 6.35
C GLY A 23 13.51 -13.59 6.36
N LEU A 24 13.98 -12.51 6.99
CA LEU A 24 15.40 -12.25 7.22
C LEU A 24 16.05 -13.30 8.13
N MET A 25 15.28 -13.83 9.09
CA MET A 25 15.71 -14.91 9.98
C MET A 25 15.65 -16.29 9.30
N ASN A 26 15.43 -16.38 7.98
CA ASN A 26 15.25 -17.61 7.21
C ASN A 26 14.08 -18.51 7.65
N LEU A 27 13.13 -18.01 8.45
CA LEU A 27 11.91 -18.77 8.77
C LEU A 27 10.94 -18.84 7.59
N ILE A 28 10.99 -17.83 6.71
CA ILE A 28 10.14 -17.68 5.53
C ILE A 28 11.02 -17.21 4.36
N SER A 29 10.69 -17.58 3.13
CA SER A 29 11.46 -17.12 1.96
C SER A 29 11.41 -15.60 1.84
N LEU A 30 12.59 -14.96 1.91
CA LEU A 30 12.76 -13.51 1.76
C LEU A 30 12.26 -12.99 0.40
N VAL A 31 12.27 -13.87 -0.61
CA VAL A 31 11.73 -13.61 -1.96
C VAL A 31 10.24 -13.34 -1.94
N ILE A 32 9.49 -13.88 -0.97
CA ILE A 32 8.03 -13.68 -0.86
C ILE A 32 7.73 -12.47 0.03
N THR A 33 8.48 -12.30 1.11
CA THR A 33 8.22 -11.23 2.09
C THR A 33 8.59 -9.85 1.56
N MET A 34 9.59 -9.74 0.68
CA MET A 34 9.97 -8.46 0.05
C MET A 34 8.90 -7.88 -0.89
N PRO A 35 8.39 -8.61 -1.89
CA PRO A 35 7.32 -8.10 -2.76
C PRO A 35 6.03 -7.83 -1.99
N LEU A 36 5.76 -8.59 -0.91
CA LEU A 36 4.61 -8.34 -0.04
C LEU A 36 4.70 -6.97 0.66
N LEU A 37 5.87 -6.66 1.24
CA LEU A 37 6.12 -5.38 1.89
C LEU A 37 6.09 -4.22 0.88
N PHE A 38 6.68 -4.44 -0.31
CA PHE A 38 6.61 -3.49 -1.41
C PHE A 38 5.15 -3.19 -1.83
N ALA A 39 4.32 -4.22 -1.97
CA ALA A 39 2.90 -4.05 -2.33
C ALA A 39 2.13 -3.24 -1.28
N SER A 40 2.40 -3.43 0.01
CA SER A 40 1.79 -2.65 1.08
C SER A 40 2.19 -1.16 1.03
N ILE A 41 3.47 -0.87 0.80
CA ILE A 41 3.94 0.53 0.63
C ILE A 41 3.36 1.14 -0.65
N PHE A 42 3.34 0.39 -1.75
CA PHE A 42 2.79 0.86 -3.02
C PHE A 42 1.29 1.16 -2.91
N GLY A 43 0.53 0.31 -2.21
CA GLY A 43 -0.90 0.55 -1.92
C GLY A 43 -1.14 1.82 -1.11
N LEU A 44 -0.30 2.08 -0.10
CA LEU A 44 -0.33 3.34 0.65
C LEU A 44 -0.08 4.54 -0.27
N LEU A 45 0.97 4.49 -1.09
CA LEU A 45 1.31 5.57 -2.02
C LEU A 45 0.21 5.78 -3.06
N PHE A 46 -0.38 4.71 -3.59
CA PHE A 46 -1.46 4.78 -4.58
C PHE A 46 -2.71 5.44 -3.98
N THR A 47 -3.10 5.05 -2.77
CA THR A 47 -4.25 5.66 -2.07
C THR A 47 -4.00 7.10 -1.67
N TRP A 48 -2.76 7.45 -1.32
CA TRP A 48 -2.33 8.82 -1.06
C TRP A 48 -2.32 9.67 -2.33
N ASN A 49 -1.76 9.16 -3.42
CA ASN A 49 -1.62 9.86 -4.70
C ASN A 49 -2.98 10.13 -5.38
N ASN A 50 -4.00 9.31 -5.09
CA ASN A 50 -5.36 9.55 -5.54
C ASN A 50 -6.02 10.83 -4.98
N ARG A 51 -5.30 11.67 -4.21
CA ARG A 51 -5.74 12.98 -3.72
C ARG A 51 -5.56 14.11 -4.76
N ASN A 52 -4.55 14.02 -5.63
CA ASN A 52 -4.20 15.08 -6.59
C ASN A 52 -4.44 14.68 -8.05
N ARG A 53 -5.29 13.68 -8.31
CA ARG A 53 -5.67 13.36 -9.70
C ARG A 53 -6.59 14.44 -10.25
N PHE A 54 -6.18 15.04 -11.37
CA PHE A 54 -7.03 15.88 -12.19
C PHE A 54 -8.29 15.09 -12.55
N LYS A 55 -9.46 15.54 -12.11
CA LYS A 55 -10.73 14.81 -12.30
C LYS A 55 -11.27 14.87 -13.74
N GLY A 56 -10.51 15.45 -14.67
CA GLY A 56 -10.99 15.78 -16.01
C GLY A 56 -12.00 16.93 -15.97
N PHE A 57 -12.19 17.61 -17.09
CA PHE A 57 -13.33 18.50 -17.24
C PHE A 57 -14.58 17.61 -17.34
N HIS A 58 -15.54 17.78 -16.43
CA HIS A 58 -16.89 17.25 -16.62
C HIS A 58 -17.50 18.02 -17.80
N GLN A 59 -17.21 17.57 -19.02
CA GLN A 59 -17.93 18.04 -20.18
C GLN A 59 -19.33 17.47 -20.06
N LYS A 60 -20.20 18.24 -19.40
CA LYS A 60 -21.64 18.08 -19.47
C LYS A 60 -21.98 18.29 -20.95
N ARG A 61 -22.02 17.19 -21.69
CA ARG A 61 -22.48 17.16 -23.07
C ARG A 61 -23.96 17.55 -22.99
N MET A 62 -24.26 18.75 -23.47
CA MET A 62 -25.63 19.25 -23.62
C MET A 62 -26.47 18.25 -24.41
#